data_AF-A0A538AL79-F1
#
_entry.id   AF-A0A538AL79-F1
#
_cell.length_a   1.000
_cell.length_b   1.000
_cell.length_c   1.000
_cell.angle_alpha   90.00
_cell.angle_beta   90.00
_cell.angle_gamma   90.00
#
_symmetry.space_group_name_H-M   'P 1'
#
loop_
_entity.id
_entity.type
_entity.pdbx_description
1 polymer ?
#
loop_
_entity_poly.entity_id
_entity_poly.type
_entity_poly.pdbx_seq_one_letter_code
_entity_poly.pdbx_strand_id
1 'polypeptide(L)'
;MRTARTMVALAGATIALVALAATPTGGAARHAVAAFARNAGAVNGIKASRTPRAGRLVPLGRNAKLPASVVPTQKGARGLTGPKGPAGPSGPPGPQGPAGPPGASGPGASKINFDVPANTPVATILTFGGLVLRAACSSAGDMTITAKSTLDNARAHVAGVADTGAFYREDDDLDASSNFDVLSTNDDDVAGTIVYRSPTGSSTVSVSFLAEEFSIASVHRCQFAGSAVVAQ
;
A
#
# COMPACT_ATOMS: atom_id res chain seq x y z
N MET A 1 83.04 -117.17 9.83
CA MET A 1 82.53 -117.06 11.22
C MET A 1 81.35 -116.08 11.23
N ARG A 2 80.46 -116.17 12.23
CA ARG A 2 79.55 -115.13 12.82
C ARG A 2 79.39 -113.79 12.03
N THR A 3 78.20 -113.24 11.77
CA THR A 3 76.98 -113.21 12.61
C THR A 3 75.75 -112.61 11.88
N ALA A 4 74.53 -112.97 12.36
CA ALA A 4 73.32 -112.13 12.58
C ALA A 4 72.78 -111.18 11.47
N ARG A 5 71.51 -111.29 11.03
CA ARG A 5 70.26 -110.67 11.60
C ARG A 5 70.35 -109.13 11.68
N THR A 6 69.41 -108.30 11.18
CA THR A 6 67.92 -108.39 11.26
C THR A 6 67.21 -107.40 10.30
N MET A 7 65.93 -107.66 9.96
CA MET A 7 64.85 -106.72 9.48
C MET A 7 65.10 -105.94 8.15
N VAL A 8 64.32 -106.05 7.06
CA VAL A 8 62.85 -106.09 6.80
C VAL A 8 62.15 -104.73 6.91
N ALA A 9 61.38 -104.38 5.85
CA ALA A 9 60.55 -103.17 5.62
C ALA A 9 61.36 -101.91 5.18
N LEU A 10 60.89 -101.02 4.29
CA LEU A 10 59.58 -100.87 3.60
C LEU A 10 59.70 -100.05 2.27
N ALA A 11 58.78 -100.27 1.32
CA ALA A 11 58.29 -99.35 0.26
C ALA A 11 59.25 -98.70 -0.80
N GLY A 12 59.22 -99.23 -2.04
CA GLY A 12 58.47 -98.63 -3.16
C GLY A 12 58.94 -97.35 -3.89
N ALA A 13 59.37 -97.53 -5.16
CA ALA A 13 59.43 -96.54 -6.28
C ALA A 13 60.39 -95.33 -6.14
N THR A 14 61.43 -95.20 -6.97
CA THR A 14 61.47 -94.46 -8.27
C THR A 14 62.96 -94.26 -8.67
N ILE A 15 63.43 -93.83 -9.85
CA ILE A 15 62.85 -93.47 -11.17
C ILE A 15 63.88 -93.81 -12.28
N ALA A 16 63.53 -93.73 -13.58
CA ALA A 16 64.48 -93.84 -14.70
C ALA A 16 64.74 -92.48 -15.39
N LEU A 17 66.01 -92.09 -15.57
CA LEU A 17 66.43 -90.96 -16.41
C LEU A 17 67.93 -91.11 -16.77
N VAL A 18 68.38 -90.39 -17.82
CA VAL A 18 69.76 -90.34 -18.39
C VAL A 18 70.11 -91.42 -19.42
N ALA A 19 69.82 -91.12 -20.69
CA ALA A 19 70.57 -91.60 -21.87
C ALA A 19 70.21 -90.83 -23.15
N LEU A 20 70.63 -89.55 -23.33
CA LEU A 20 70.75 -88.89 -24.66
C LEU A 20 71.44 -87.50 -24.61
N ALA A 21 72.75 -87.44 -24.90
CA ALA A 21 73.57 -86.24 -25.26
C ALA A 21 75.05 -86.66 -25.38
N ALA A 22 75.93 -86.08 -26.20
CA ALA A 22 75.81 -85.22 -27.38
C ALA A 22 77.15 -85.26 -28.16
N THR A 23 77.17 -84.90 -29.44
CA THR A 23 78.38 -84.87 -30.30
C THR A 23 79.04 -83.48 -30.38
N PRO A 24 80.36 -83.37 -30.66
CA PRO A 24 81.06 -82.09 -30.71
C PRO A 24 81.26 -81.50 -32.12
N THR A 25 80.93 -80.21 -32.28
CA THR A 25 81.67 -79.10 -32.95
C THR A 25 82.53 -79.36 -34.21
N GLY A 26 82.65 -78.47 -35.20
CA GLY A 26 82.18 -77.07 -35.37
C GLY A 26 83.07 -76.34 -36.40
N GLY A 27 82.67 -75.17 -36.94
CA GLY A 27 83.51 -74.45 -37.90
C GLY A 27 82.85 -73.33 -38.74
N ALA A 28 82.94 -72.11 -38.22
CA ALA A 28 82.78 -70.79 -38.86
C ALA A 28 82.91 -70.72 -40.41
N ALA A 29 81.97 -70.13 -41.16
CA ALA A 29 81.60 -68.71 -41.19
C ALA A 29 82.78 -67.74 -41.46
N ARG A 30 82.91 -67.22 -42.70
CA ARG A 30 83.78 -66.06 -43.02
C ARG A 30 83.11 -65.08 -44.00
N HIS A 31 82.60 -64.00 -43.40
CA HIS A 31 82.52 -62.60 -43.87
C HIS A 31 82.19 -62.24 -45.33
N ALA A 32 81.08 -61.50 -45.48
CA ALA A 32 81.05 -60.26 -46.25
C ALA A 32 80.10 -59.25 -45.57
N VAL A 33 80.64 -58.26 -44.85
CA VAL A 33 79.86 -57.12 -44.31
C VAL A 33 80.29 -55.88 -45.07
N ALA A 34 79.35 -55.26 -45.78
CA ALA A 34 79.60 -54.02 -46.52
C ALA A 34 79.98 -52.87 -45.57
N ALA A 35 80.96 -52.06 -45.98
CA ALA A 35 81.43 -50.93 -45.18
C ALA A 35 80.36 -49.82 -45.10
N PHE A 36 79.65 -49.75 -43.96
CA PHE A 36 78.66 -48.70 -43.72
C PHE A 36 79.34 -47.34 -43.51
N ALA A 37 78.86 -46.29 -44.18
CA ALA A 37 79.40 -44.94 -44.05
C ALA A 37 79.16 -44.39 -42.63
N ARG A 38 80.23 -44.16 -41.87
CA ARG A 38 80.16 -43.82 -40.42
C ARG A 38 79.55 -42.45 -40.11
N ASN A 39 79.41 -41.58 -41.11
CA ASN A 39 79.07 -40.16 -40.94
C ASN A 39 77.64 -39.77 -41.34
N ALA A 40 76.77 -40.71 -41.73
CA ALA A 40 75.38 -40.43 -42.12
C ALA A 40 74.42 -40.12 -40.94
N GLY A 41 74.95 -39.85 -39.73
CA GLY A 41 74.17 -39.78 -38.49
C GLY A 41 73.64 -38.39 -38.08
N ALA A 42 73.84 -37.35 -38.89
CA ALA A 42 73.42 -35.98 -38.59
C ALA A 42 73.00 -35.22 -39.86
N VAL A 43 72.03 -34.32 -39.72
CA VAL A 43 71.63 -33.37 -40.78
C VAL A 43 71.99 -31.97 -40.29
N ASN A 44 72.83 -31.24 -41.03
CA ASN A 44 73.34 -29.91 -40.68
C ASN A 44 73.89 -29.82 -39.24
N GLY A 45 74.64 -30.84 -38.81
CA GLY A 45 75.18 -30.96 -37.45
C GLY A 45 74.21 -31.45 -36.38
N ILE A 46 72.90 -31.50 -36.64
CA ILE A 46 71.88 -31.94 -35.69
C ILE A 46 71.71 -33.47 -35.78
N LYS A 47 71.96 -34.16 -34.67
CA LYS A 47 71.74 -35.61 -34.54
C LYS A 47 70.28 -35.93 -34.22
N ALA A 48 69.79 -37.08 -34.69
CA ALA A 48 68.47 -37.58 -34.31
C ALA A 48 68.45 -38.14 -32.88
N SER A 49 67.29 -38.12 -32.22
CA SER A 49 67.03 -38.72 -30.91
C SER A 49 65.63 -39.34 -30.87
N ARG A 50 65.48 -40.50 -30.23
CA ARG A 50 64.16 -41.12 -30.01
C ARG A 50 63.33 -40.44 -28.91
N THR A 51 63.94 -39.53 -28.15
CA THR A 51 63.29 -38.71 -27.11
C THR A 51 63.51 -37.22 -27.38
N PRO A 52 62.51 -36.34 -27.14
CA PRO A 52 62.69 -34.89 -27.27
C PRO A 52 63.82 -34.37 -26.38
N ARG A 53 64.78 -33.68 -26.99
CA ARG A 53 65.92 -33.03 -26.34
C ARG A 53 66.30 -31.80 -27.14
N ALA A 54 66.77 -30.75 -26.47
CA ALA A 54 67.31 -29.57 -27.16
C ALA A 54 68.47 -29.97 -28.11
N GLY A 55 68.54 -29.35 -29.30
CA GLY A 55 69.58 -29.65 -30.29
C GLY A 55 69.56 -31.08 -30.85
N ARG A 56 68.38 -31.71 -30.92
CA ARG A 56 68.16 -33.03 -31.54
C ARG A 56 66.90 -33.03 -32.40
N LEU A 57 66.96 -33.71 -33.55
CA LEU A 57 65.77 -34.00 -34.36
C LEU A 57 65.00 -35.17 -33.73
N VAL A 58 63.69 -35.00 -33.53
CA VAL A 58 62.79 -36.09 -33.10
C VAL A 58 62.08 -36.64 -34.35
N PRO A 59 62.23 -37.94 -34.68
CA PRO A 59 61.52 -38.51 -35.81
C PRO A 59 60.01 -38.60 -35.51
N LEU A 60 59.21 -38.58 -36.58
CA LEU A 60 57.79 -38.88 -36.48
C LEU A 60 57.56 -40.33 -36.00
N GLY A 61 56.44 -40.56 -35.32
CA GLY A 61 55.97 -41.91 -35.01
C GLY A 61 55.53 -42.67 -36.28
N ARG A 62 55.23 -43.96 -36.15
CA ARG A 62 54.71 -44.79 -37.26
C ARG A 62 53.41 -44.25 -37.88
N ASN A 63 52.69 -43.39 -37.16
CA ASN A 63 51.49 -42.69 -37.60
C ASN A 63 51.79 -41.33 -38.29
N ALA A 64 53.04 -41.07 -38.68
CA ALA A 64 53.52 -39.83 -39.29
C ALA A 64 53.25 -38.55 -38.49
N LYS A 65 53.08 -38.65 -37.16
CA LYS A 65 52.89 -37.50 -36.25
C LYS A 65 54.05 -37.34 -35.29
N LEU A 66 54.31 -36.12 -34.86
CA LEU A 66 55.22 -35.86 -33.74
C LEU A 66 54.65 -36.47 -32.45
N PRO A 67 55.48 -36.94 -31.50
CA PRO A 67 55.01 -37.39 -30.20
C PRO A 67 54.23 -36.30 -29.46
N ALA A 68 53.23 -36.68 -28.67
CA ALA A 68 52.41 -35.73 -27.90
C ALA A 68 53.24 -34.84 -26.95
N SER A 69 54.39 -35.32 -26.48
CA SER A 69 55.36 -34.54 -25.68
C SER A 69 56.03 -33.39 -26.44
N VAL A 70 55.82 -33.26 -27.75
CA VAL A 70 56.32 -32.15 -28.59
C VAL A 70 55.20 -31.16 -28.94
N VAL A 71 53.93 -31.48 -28.66
CA VAL A 71 52.76 -30.67 -29.06
C VAL A 71 51.92 -30.30 -27.84
N PRO A 72 52.02 -29.05 -27.33
CA PRO A 72 51.21 -28.60 -26.19
C PRO A 72 49.71 -28.61 -26.50
N THR A 73 48.92 -29.39 -25.75
CA THR A 73 47.47 -29.47 -25.92
C THR A 73 46.75 -28.42 -25.07
N GLN A 74 46.68 -27.17 -25.54
CA GLN A 74 45.90 -26.12 -24.86
C GLN A 74 44.47 -26.08 -25.38
N LYS A 75 43.56 -26.82 -24.72
CA LYS A 75 42.13 -26.84 -25.03
C LYS A 75 41.44 -25.66 -24.34
N GLY A 76 40.97 -24.68 -25.11
CA GLY A 76 40.29 -23.49 -24.57
C GLY A 76 39.03 -23.84 -23.77
N ALA A 77 38.81 -23.12 -22.67
CA ALA A 77 37.63 -23.31 -21.82
C ALA A 77 36.34 -22.81 -22.51
N ARG A 78 35.21 -23.49 -22.22
CA ARG A 78 33.88 -23.09 -22.71
C ARG A 78 33.47 -21.78 -22.05
N GLY A 79 33.03 -20.79 -22.84
CA GLY A 79 32.56 -19.51 -22.33
C GLY A 79 31.40 -19.66 -21.34
N LEU A 80 31.44 -18.86 -20.26
CA LEU A 80 30.40 -18.82 -19.24
C LEU A 80 29.13 -18.15 -19.78
N THR A 81 27.97 -18.56 -19.28
CA THR A 81 26.68 -17.92 -19.58
C THR A 81 26.69 -16.46 -19.12
N GLY A 82 26.15 -15.55 -19.94
CA GLY A 82 26.07 -14.13 -19.63
C GLY A 82 25.21 -13.82 -18.38
N PRO A 83 25.43 -12.66 -17.73
CA PRO A 83 24.67 -12.27 -16.55
C PRO A 83 23.18 -12.06 -16.87
N LYS A 84 22.32 -12.25 -15.86
CA LYS A 84 20.89 -11.91 -15.95
C LYS A 84 20.73 -10.41 -16.18
N GLY A 85 19.83 -10.04 -17.08
CA GLY A 85 19.51 -8.63 -17.36
C GLY A 85 18.95 -7.88 -16.13
N PRO A 86 19.02 -6.54 -16.12
CA PRO A 86 18.52 -5.72 -15.02
C PRO A 86 16.99 -5.87 -14.84
N ALA A 87 16.50 -5.50 -13.66
CA ALA A 87 15.06 -5.39 -13.43
C ALA A 87 14.46 -4.27 -14.30
N GLY A 88 13.21 -4.45 -14.72
CA GLY A 88 12.47 -3.41 -15.45
C GLY A 88 12.16 -2.19 -14.56
N PRO A 89 11.85 -1.03 -15.15
CA PRO A 89 11.46 0.16 -14.40
C PRO A 89 10.15 -0.06 -13.65
N SER A 90 9.97 0.67 -12.54
CA SER A 90 8.69 0.75 -11.83
C SER A 90 7.59 1.28 -12.74
N GLY A 91 6.37 0.78 -12.58
CA GLY A 91 5.20 1.30 -13.27
C GLY A 91 4.87 2.74 -12.88
N PRO A 92 4.10 3.49 -13.70
CA PRO A 92 3.66 4.83 -13.36
C PRO A 92 2.73 4.82 -12.13
N PRO A 93 2.61 5.93 -11.40
CA PRO A 93 1.60 6.09 -10.36
C PRO A 93 0.19 5.81 -10.89
N GLY A 94 -0.66 5.24 -10.03
CA GLY A 94 -2.08 5.05 -10.36
C GLY A 94 -2.82 6.38 -10.57
N PRO A 95 -3.95 6.38 -11.29
CA PRO A 95 -4.77 7.57 -11.45
C PRO A 95 -5.29 8.07 -10.10
N GLN A 96 -5.53 9.37 -10.00
CA GLN A 96 -6.24 9.96 -8.85
C GLN A 96 -7.64 9.33 -8.73
N GLY A 97 -8.07 9.04 -7.51
CA GLY A 97 -9.42 8.54 -7.24
C GLY A 97 -10.51 9.56 -7.63
N PRO A 98 -11.76 9.11 -7.82
CA PRO A 98 -12.88 10.01 -8.10
C PRO A 98 -13.09 11.00 -6.95
N ALA A 99 -13.67 12.16 -7.28
CA ALA A 99 -14.14 13.10 -6.25
C ALA A 99 -15.18 12.42 -5.34
N GLY A 100 -15.19 12.81 -4.06
CA GLY A 100 -16.22 12.37 -3.13
C GLY A 100 -17.62 12.88 -3.52
N PRO A 101 -18.70 12.25 -3.00
CA PRO A 101 -20.05 12.75 -3.21
C PRO A 101 -20.22 14.15 -2.61
N PRO A 102 -21.16 14.98 -3.12
CA PRO A 102 -21.56 16.22 -2.45
C PRO A 102 -21.99 15.98 -1.00
N GLY A 103 -21.76 16.97 -0.14
CA GLY A 103 -22.29 16.95 1.22
C GLY A 103 -23.82 16.98 1.24
N ALA A 104 -24.42 16.48 2.33
CA ALA A 104 -25.86 16.57 2.53
C ALA A 104 -26.32 18.04 2.62
N SER A 105 -27.54 18.32 2.16
CA SER A 105 -28.18 19.62 2.36
C SER A 105 -28.25 19.96 3.85
N GLY A 106 -27.95 21.21 4.21
CA GLY A 106 -28.11 21.70 5.58
C GLY A 106 -29.59 21.81 6.00
N PRO A 107 -29.85 22.04 7.30
CA PRO A 107 -31.19 22.31 7.81
C PRO A 107 -31.85 23.48 7.08
N GLY A 108 -33.18 23.45 6.96
CA GLY A 108 -33.93 24.57 6.39
C GLY A 108 -33.77 25.82 7.26
N ALA A 109 -33.62 26.98 6.64
CA ALA A 109 -33.53 28.27 7.33
C ALA A 109 -34.45 29.32 6.69
N SER A 110 -34.98 30.22 7.52
CA SER A 110 -35.79 31.38 7.12
C SER A 110 -35.30 32.64 7.82
N LYS A 111 -35.40 33.79 7.14
CA LYS A 111 -35.11 35.11 7.73
C LYS A 111 -36.39 35.71 8.31
N ILE A 112 -36.24 36.46 9.39
CA ILE A 112 -37.30 37.26 10.01
C ILE A 112 -36.85 38.71 9.95
N ASN A 113 -37.70 39.60 9.43
CA ASN A 113 -37.42 41.03 9.36
C ASN A 113 -38.73 41.82 9.41
N PHE A 114 -39.21 42.07 10.62
CA PHE A 114 -40.27 43.03 10.91
C PHE A 114 -39.59 44.33 11.31
N ASP A 115 -39.72 45.39 10.51
CA ASP A 115 -39.25 46.74 10.80
C ASP A 115 -40.29 47.71 10.26
N VAL A 116 -41.13 48.23 11.16
CA VAL A 116 -42.37 48.92 10.79
C VAL A 116 -42.60 50.15 11.67
N PRO A 117 -43.32 51.17 11.17
CA PRO A 117 -43.78 52.27 12.02
C PRO A 117 -44.89 51.82 12.97
N ALA A 118 -45.09 52.59 14.03
CA ALA A 118 -46.26 52.53 14.90
C ALA A 118 -47.58 52.58 14.10
N ASN A 119 -48.64 52.01 14.68
CA ASN A 119 -49.94 51.73 14.06
C ASN A 119 -49.91 50.63 12.98
N THR A 120 -48.94 49.72 13.03
CA THR A 120 -48.92 48.55 12.13
C THR A 120 -49.76 47.42 12.74
N PRO A 121 -50.85 46.98 12.07
CA PRO A 121 -51.72 45.92 12.57
C PRO A 121 -51.00 44.56 12.56
N VAL A 122 -51.53 43.63 13.37
CA VAL A 122 -50.93 42.31 13.54
C VAL A 122 -50.81 41.53 12.22
N ALA A 123 -49.60 41.09 11.88
CA ALA A 123 -49.27 40.35 10.67
C ALA A 123 -48.47 39.07 11.01
N THR A 124 -48.61 38.02 10.20
CA THR A 124 -47.75 36.84 10.31
C THR A 124 -46.37 37.14 9.72
N ILE A 125 -45.33 37.00 10.54
CA ILE A 125 -43.93 37.28 10.17
C ILE A 125 -43.11 36.00 9.92
N LEU A 126 -43.59 34.85 10.38
CA LEU A 126 -43.00 33.54 10.12
C LEU A 126 -44.09 32.46 10.12
N THR A 127 -44.02 31.54 9.17
CA THR A 127 -44.66 30.21 9.24
C THR A 127 -43.61 29.18 8.84
N PHE A 128 -43.08 28.43 9.80
CA PHE A 128 -41.91 27.57 9.56
C PHE A 128 -41.89 26.38 10.51
N GLY A 129 -41.73 25.15 9.99
CA GLY A 129 -41.64 23.93 10.81
C GLY A 129 -42.84 23.65 11.73
N GLY A 130 -43.98 24.33 11.55
CA GLY A 130 -45.15 24.29 12.43
C GLY A 130 -45.26 25.45 13.42
N LEU A 131 -44.18 26.21 13.63
CA LEU A 131 -44.22 27.49 14.36
C LEU A 131 -44.84 28.58 13.47
N VAL A 132 -45.76 29.35 14.03
CA VAL A 132 -46.26 30.60 13.45
C VAL A 132 -45.91 31.74 14.40
N LEU A 133 -45.16 32.73 13.91
CA LEU A 133 -44.92 33.99 14.64
C LEU A 133 -45.72 35.12 13.99
N ARG A 134 -46.33 35.95 14.83
CA ARG A 134 -47.07 37.15 14.45
C ARG A 134 -46.53 38.34 15.22
N ALA A 135 -46.49 39.51 14.59
CA ALA A 135 -46.01 40.74 15.18
C ALA A 135 -46.98 41.89 14.90
N ALA A 136 -47.06 42.85 15.82
CA ALA A 136 -47.78 44.11 15.68
C ALA A 136 -46.89 45.26 16.19
N CYS A 137 -47.24 46.49 15.81
CA CYS A 137 -46.62 47.70 16.36
C CYS A 137 -47.72 48.68 16.72
N SER A 138 -47.94 48.92 18.01
CA SER A 138 -49.07 49.72 18.51
C SER A 138 -48.99 51.19 18.08
N SER A 139 -50.00 52.00 18.41
CA SER A 139 -49.92 53.45 18.22
C SER A 139 -48.88 54.15 19.11
N ALA A 140 -48.43 53.49 20.17
CA ALA A 140 -47.47 54.04 21.15
C ALA A 140 -46.01 53.65 20.86
N GLY A 141 -45.75 52.68 19.97
CA GLY A 141 -44.43 52.08 19.77
C GLY A 141 -44.29 50.67 20.34
N ASP A 142 -45.17 50.30 21.27
CA ASP A 142 -45.26 48.98 21.95
C ASP A 142 -45.44 47.80 20.95
N MET A 143 -44.58 46.78 21.07
CA MET A 143 -44.36 45.70 20.10
C MET A 143 -44.81 44.33 20.63
N THR A 144 -46.02 43.92 20.26
CA THR A 144 -46.49 42.56 20.58
C THR A 144 -45.95 41.51 19.60
N ILE A 145 -45.18 40.54 20.12
CA ILE A 145 -44.81 39.31 19.39
C ILE A 145 -45.56 38.12 19.97
N THR A 146 -46.35 37.43 19.14
CA THR A 146 -47.06 36.20 19.55
C THR A 146 -46.64 34.99 18.73
N ALA A 147 -46.41 33.88 19.43
CA ALA A 147 -46.25 32.55 18.85
C ALA A 147 -47.57 31.78 18.89
N LYS A 148 -47.76 30.90 17.93
CA LYS A 148 -48.76 29.83 17.97
C LYS A 148 -48.33 28.64 17.11
N SER A 149 -48.99 27.52 17.27
CA SER A 149 -48.71 26.31 16.49
C SER A 149 -49.59 26.22 15.24
N THR A 150 -49.24 25.35 14.30
CA THR A 150 -50.16 24.87 13.25
C THR A 150 -50.97 23.63 13.69
N LEU A 151 -50.62 23.02 14.82
CA LEU A 151 -51.19 21.78 15.37
C LEU A 151 -51.23 21.84 16.90
N ASP A 152 -52.29 21.32 17.51
CA ASP A 152 -52.51 21.43 18.95
C ASP A 152 -51.55 20.56 19.78
N ASN A 153 -51.27 20.96 21.03
CA ASN A 153 -50.31 20.37 21.96
C ASN A 153 -48.82 20.48 21.52
N ALA A 154 -48.43 21.61 20.93
CA ALA A 154 -47.01 21.90 20.68
C ALA A 154 -46.35 22.49 21.93
N ARG A 155 -45.03 22.72 21.87
CA ARG A 155 -44.30 23.36 22.98
C ARG A 155 -43.44 24.49 22.47
N ALA A 156 -43.42 25.61 23.19
CA ALA A 156 -42.57 26.76 22.89
C ALA A 156 -41.86 27.22 24.17
N HIS A 157 -40.54 27.37 24.09
CA HIS A 157 -39.71 27.92 25.15
C HIS A 157 -39.02 29.18 24.64
N VAL A 158 -38.96 30.23 25.44
CA VAL A 158 -38.33 31.50 25.12
C VAL A 158 -37.34 31.83 26.22
N ALA A 159 -36.10 32.09 25.83
CA ALA A 159 -35.06 32.58 26.72
C ALA A 159 -34.49 33.86 26.11
N GLY A 160 -34.50 34.95 26.88
CA GLY A 160 -34.07 36.27 26.41
C GLY A 160 -33.34 37.05 27.50
N VAL A 161 -32.66 38.11 27.09
CA VAL A 161 -32.11 39.15 27.95
C VAL A 161 -32.66 40.47 27.45
N ALA A 162 -33.25 41.22 28.37
CA ALA A 162 -33.64 42.61 28.20
C ALA A 162 -32.85 43.48 29.20
N ASP A 163 -32.98 44.80 29.10
CA ASP A 163 -32.36 45.75 30.04
C ASP A 163 -32.81 45.56 31.50
N THR A 164 -34.01 45.00 31.72
CA THR A 164 -34.54 44.62 33.04
C THR A 164 -33.94 43.31 33.59
N GLY A 165 -33.27 42.53 32.74
CA GLY A 165 -32.59 41.29 33.11
C GLY A 165 -32.86 40.11 32.16
N ALA A 166 -32.34 38.94 32.53
CA ALA A 166 -32.64 37.69 31.83
C ALA A 166 -34.04 37.17 32.20
N PHE A 167 -34.78 36.69 31.20
CA PHE A 167 -36.08 36.06 31.39
C PHE A 167 -36.17 34.72 30.68
N TYR A 168 -37.08 33.88 31.18
CA TYR A 168 -37.43 32.60 30.61
C TYR A 168 -38.94 32.41 30.71
N ARG A 169 -39.57 32.00 29.61
CA ARG A 169 -41.01 31.70 29.52
C ARG A 169 -41.23 30.45 28.69
N GLU A 170 -42.29 29.73 28.97
CA GLU A 170 -42.68 28.55 28.20
C GLU A 170 -44.20 28.41 28.11
N ASP A 171 -44.62 27.67 27.09
CA ASP A 171 -45.99 27.23 26.82
C ASP A 171 -45.88 25.75 26.43
N ASP A 172 -46.46 24.87 27.26
CA ASP A 172 -46.33 23.41 27.15
C ASP A 172 -47.50 22.77 26.36
N ASP A 173 -48.52 23.55 26.01
CA ASP A 173 -49.75 23.15 25.31
C ASP A 173 -50.13 24.15 24.19
N LEU A 174 -49.11 24.60 23.44
CA LEU A 174 -49.26 25.63 22.41
C LEU A 174 -50.10 25.13 21.22
N ASP A 175 -51.25 25.76 21.04
CA ASP A 175 -52.28 25.35 20.09
C ASP A 175 -52.33 26.21 18.82
N ALA A 176 -53.16 25.78 17.86
CA ALA A 176 -53.49 26.61 16.68
C ALA A 176 -54.47 27.76 17.01
N SER A 177 -55.19 27.63 18.14
CA SER A 177 -56.23 28.54 18.61
C SER A 177 -55.76 29.57 19.66
N SER A 178 -54.72 29.24 20.44
CA SER A 178 -54.11 30.15 21.41
C SER A 178 -53.11 31.12 20.76
N ASN A 179 -52.68 32.13 21.52
CA ASN A 179 -51.52 32.95 21.18
C ASN A 179 -50.66 33.03 22.44
N PHE A 180 -49.45 32.49 22.37
CA PHE A 180 -48.44 32.67 23.41
C PHE A 180 -47.72 34.00 23.15
N ASP A 181 -47.81 34.92 24.09
CA ASP A 181 -46.99 36.12 24.11
C ASP A 181 -45.52 35.71 24.32
N VAL A 182 -44.62 36.15 23.44
CA VAL A 182 -43.20 35.79 23.45
C VAL A 182 -42.38 36.69 24.39
N LEU A 183 -42.72 37.99 24.46
CA LEU A 183 -41.90 39.01 25.14
C LEU A 183 -42.58 39.54 26.41
N SER A 184 -43.90 39.68 26.42
CA SER A 184 -44.65 40.46 27.42
C SER A 184 -44.07 41.87 27.55
N THR A 185 -44.21 42.51 28.71
CA THR A 185 -43.81 43.91 28.96
C THR A 185 -42.29 44.14 29.04
N ASN A 186 -41.50 43.26 28.43
CA ASN A 186 -40.07 43.42 28.19
C ASN A 186 -39.84 43.10 26.71
N ASP A 187 -40.40 43.95 25.85
CA ASP A 187 -40.42 43.90 24.39
C ASP A 187 -39.39 44.84 23.75
N ASP A 188 -38.92 45.84 24.50
CA ASP A 188 -37.81 46.74 24.15
C ASP A 188 -36.44 46.21 24.63
N ASP A 189 -35.38 46.59 23.90
CA ASP A 189 -33.96 46.21 24.14
C ASP A 189 -33.72 44.69 24.37
N VAL A 190 -34.38 43.81 23.61
CA VAL A 190 -34.35 42.35 23.83
C VAL A 190 -33.47 41.61 22.81
N ALA A 191 -32.61 40.71 23.29
CA ALA A 191 -32.02 39.66 22.45
C ALA A 191 -32.30 38.27 23.04
N GLY A 192 -32.60 37.28 22.19
CA GLY A 192 -32.99 35.97 22.71
C GLY A 192 -33.16 34.87 21.68
N THR A 193 -33.78 33.78 22.16
CA THR A 193 -34.11 32.60 21.38
C THR A 193 -35.51 32.09 21.67
N ILE A 194 -36.17 31.57 20.63
CA ILE A 194 -37.41 30.81 20.71
C ILE A 194 -37.12 29.39 20.25
N VAL A 195 -37.44 28.39 21.06
CA VAL A 195 -37.36 26.97 20.70
C VAL A 195 -38.78 26.40 20.68
N TYR A 196 -39.27 26.10 19.48
CA TYR A 196 -40.56 25.44 19.26
C TYR A 196 -40.34 23.96 18.91
N ARG A 197 -41.17 23.09 19.45
CA ARG A 197 -41.24 21.67 19.09
C ARG A 197 -42.67 21.32 18.68
N SER A 198 -42.84 20.71 17.52
CA SER A 198 -44.16 20.24 17.08
C SER A 198 -44.71 19.13 17.99
N PRO A 199 -46.05 18.94 18.04
CA PRO A 199 -46.67 17.95 18.92
C PRO A 199 -46.14 16.53 18.66
N THR A 200 -46.04 16.17 17.38
CA THR A 200 -45.48 14.92 16.87
C THR A 200 -43.98 14.77 17.14
N GLY A 201 -43.26 15.86 17.37
CA GLY A 201 -41.80 15.88 17.43
C GLY A 201 -41.09 15.72 16.08
N SER A 202 -41.81 15.79 14.96
CA SER A 202 -41.26 15.71 13.60
C SER A 202 -40.64 17.02 13.11
N SER A 203 -40.54 18.02 14.00
CA SER A 203 -39.83 19.26 13.76
C SER A 203 -39.48 19.95 15.07
N THR A 204 -38.28 20.53 15.11
CA THR A 204 -37.87 21.51 16.13
C THR A 204 -37.38 22.75 15.41
N VAL A 205 -37.93 23.91 15.76
CA VAL A 205 -37.59 25.21 15.18
C VAL A 205 -36.88 26.03 16.24
N SER A 206 -35.67 26.47 15.93
CA SER A 206 -34.93 27.41 16.76
C SER A 206 -34.87 28.76 16.05
N VAL A 207 -35.35 29.80 16.72
CA VAL A 207 -35.26 31.19 16.27
C VAL A 207 -34.24 31.91 17.14
N SER A 208 -33.28 32.59 16.55
CA SER A 208 -32.48 33.63 17.21
C SER A 208 -33.00 34.99 16.79
N PHE A 209 -33.25 35.90 17.73
CA PHE A 209 -33.87 37.19 17.47
C PHE A 209 -33.26 38.36 18.25
N LEU A 210 -33.49 39.56 17.74
CA LEU A 210 -33.42 40.83 18.45
C LEU A 210 -34.77 41.56 18.29
N ALA A 211 -35.20 42.24 19.35
CA ALA A 211 -36.42 43.03 19.46
C ALA A 211 -36.06 44.44 20.02
N GLU A 212 -36.63 45.51 19.44
CA GLU A 212 -36.25 46.90 19.69
C GLU A 212 -37.46 47.84 19.42
N GLU A 213 -37.69 48.83 20.30
CA GLU A 213 -38.72 49.87 20.16
C GLU A 213 -38.10 51.28 20.10
N PHE A 214 -37.94 51.79 18.88
CA PHE A 214 -37.13 52.96 18.61
C PHE A 214 -37.92 54.09 17.93
N SER A 215 -37.31 55.26 17.79
CA SER A 215 -37.94 56.41 17.14
C SER A 215 -37.05 57.05 16.08
N ILE A 216 -37.55 57.18 14.85
CA ILE A 216 -36.90 57.97 13.79
C ILE A 216 -37.76 59.20 13.50
N ALA A 217 -37.16 60.40 13.56
CA ALA A 217 -37.83 61.67 13.25
C ALA A 217 -39.19 61.84 13.97
N SER A 218 -39.22 61.49 15.26
CA SER A 218 -40.42 61.50 16.13
C SER A 218 -41.55 60.55 15.71
N VAL A 219 -41.25 59.53 14.90
CA VAL A 219 -42.16 58.41 14.60
C VAL A 219 -41.63 57.15 15.29
N HIS A 220 -42.43 56.62 16.22
CA HIS A 220 -42.17 55.33 16.88
C HIS A 220 -42.15 54.18 15.86
N ARG A 221 -41.32 53.17 16.11
CA ARG A 221 -41.09 52.00 15.26
C ARG A 221 -40.82 50.77 16.12
N CYS A 222 -41.20 49.62 15.58
CA CYS A 222 -40.90 48.31 16.16
C CYS A 222 -40.00 47.53 15.22
N GLN A 223 -38.92 46.94 15.73
CA GLN A 223 -38.09 45.99 15.01
C GLN A 223 -38.08 44.63 15.71
N PHE A 224 -38.43 43.58 14.98
CA PHE A 224 -38.18 42.19 15.36
C PHE A 224 -37.48 41.48 14.20
N ALA A 225 -36.19 41.20 14.37
CA ALA A 225 -35.31 40.70 13.33
C ALA A 225 -34.55 39.45 13.79
N GLY A 226 -34.27 38.52 12.86
CA GLY A 226 -33.60 37.28 13.23
C GLY A 226 -33.58 36.21 12.15
N SER A 227 -33.31 34.99 12.57
CA SER A 227 -33.34 33.80 11.71
C SER A 227 -33.93 32.61 12.45
N ALA A 228 -34.75 31.84 11.72
CA ALA A 228 -35.28 30.56 12.14
C ALA A 228 -34.55 29.43 11.41
N VAL A 229 -34.16 28.38 12.12
CA VAL A 229 -33.67 27.11 11.56
C VAL A 229 -34.60 25.97 11.99
N VAL A 230 -34.81 24.98 11.13
CA VAL A 230 -35.64 23.81 11.43
C VAL A 230 -34.84 22.52 11.30
N ALA A 231 -34.81 21.74 12.37
CA ALA A 231 -34.48 20.33 12.34
C ALA A 231 -35.77 19.53 12.10
N GLN A 232 -35.73 18.56 11.18
CA GLN A 232 -36.84 17.67 10.81
C GLN A 232 -36.35 16.21 10.84
#